data_AF-A0A554MA45-F1
#
_entry.id   AF-A0A554MA45-F1
#
_cell.length_a   1.000
_cell.length_b   1.000
_cell.length_c   1.000
_cell.angle_alpha   90.00
_cell.angle_beta   90.00
_cell.angle_gamma   90.00
#
_symmetry.space_group_name_H-M   'P 1'
#
loop_
_entity.id
_entity.type
_entity.pdbx_description
1 polymer ?
#
loop_
_entity_poly.entity_id
_entity_poly.type
_entity_poly.pdbx_seq_one_letter_code
_entity_poly.pdbx_strand_id
1 'polypeptide(L)' 'MEVTAYIPGEGHNLQEHSIVIIRGGRVKDLPGIRYHIVRGILDTAGVEGRKQQRSKYGVKKGGVVGVKKPAGVESSEVKE' A
#
# COMPACT_ATOMS: atom_id res chain seq x y z
N MET A 1 14.74 4.58 18.10
CA MET A 1 15.47 4.87 16.84
C MET A 1 14.43 4.96 15.75
N GLU A 2 14.29 6.13 15.14
CA GLU A 2 13.33 6.37 14.06
C GLU A 2 13.97 6.04 12.71
N VAL A 3 13.19 5.50 11.78
CA VAL A 3 13.67 5.09 10.45
C VAL A 3 12.68 5.56 9.40
N THR A 4 13.19 6.27 8.40
CA THR A 4 12.40 6.68 7.23
C THR A 4 12.44 5.58 6.17
N ALA A 5 11.28 5.26 5.60
CA ALA A 5 11.13 4.21 4.60
C ALA A 5 10.33 4.69 3.39
N TYR A 6 10.69 4.18 2.22
CA TYR A 6 10.02 4.47 0.96
C TYR A 6 8.79 3.59 0.75
N ILE A 7 7.68 4.21 0.36
CA ILE A 7 6.46 3.51 -0.07
C ILE A 7 6.52 3.29 -1.59
N PRO A 8 6.60 2.04 -2.07
CA PRO A 8 6.70 1.77 -3.50
C PRO A 8 5.33 1.78 -4.20
N GLY A 9 5.25 2.40 -5.38
CA GLY A 9 4.07 2.40 -6.23
C GLY A 9 3.10 3.56 -5.97
N GLU A 10 1.95 3.52 -6.63
CA GLU A 10 0.96 4.62 -6.62
C GLU A 10 -0.11 4.38 -5.55
N GLY A 11 -0.50 5.44 -4.84
CA GLY A 11 -1.52 5.42 -3.78
C GLY A 11 -1.11 4.61 -2.54
N HIS A 12 -1.49 5.05 -1.35
CA HIS A 12 -1.32 4.28 -0.11
C HIS A 12 -2.44 4.58 0.88
N ASN A 13 -2.71 3.62 1.77
CA ASN A 13 -3.77 3.69 2.78
C ASN A 13 -3.20 3.78 4.21
N LEU A 14 -1.98 4.27 4.37
CA LEU A 14 -1.33 4.31 5.69
C LEU A 14 -1.75 5.56 6.44
N GLN A 15 -2.09 5.36 7.70
CA GLN A 15 -2.40 6.40 8.68
C GLN A 15 -1.39 6.32 9.83
N GLU A 16 -1.44 7.30 10.71
CA GLU A 16 -0.73 7.24 11.98
C GLU A 16 -1.06 5.93 12.71
N HIS A 17 -0.06 5.33 13.37
CA HIS A 17 -0.16 4.03 14.07
C HIS A 17 -0.43 2.79 13.21
N SER A 18 -0.39 2.89 11.88
CA SER A 18 -0.46 1.69 11.01
C SER A 18 0.80 0.82 11.15
N ILE A 19 0.62 -0.51 11.19
CA ILE A 19 1.71 -1.46 11.34
C ILE A 19 2.18 -1.91 9.96
N VAL A 20 3.48 -1.80 9.71
CA VAL A 20 4.08 -2.09 8.41
C VAL A 20 5.31 -2.99 8.52
N ILE A 21 5.59 -3.75 7.46
CA ILE A 21 6.84 -4.50 7.32
C ILE A 21 7.82 -3.71 6.47
N ILE A 22 9.06 -3.66 6.93
CA ILE A 22 10.16 -2.96 6.29
C ILE A 22 11.11 -3.99 5.65
N ARG A 23 11.53 -3.74 4.40
CA ARG A 23 12.65 -4.42 3.74
C ARG A 23 13.82 -3.47 3.52
N GLY A 24 15.03 -4.03 3.46
CA GLY A 24 16.20 -3.29 3.01
C GLY A 24 16.10 -2.90 1.53
N GLY A 25 16.54 -1.68 1.22
CA GLY A 25 16.66 -1.19 -0.15
C GLY A 25 16.99 0.29 -0.18
N ARG A 26 18.07 0.66 -0.88
CA ARG A 26 18.40 2.07 -1.08
C ARG A 26 17.58 2.61 -2.26
N VAL A 27 16.84 3.68 -2.01
CA VAL A 27 16.34 4.52 -3.10
C VAL A 27 17.51 5.38 -3.57
N LYS A 28 17.88 5.27 -4.85
CA LYS A 28 19.05 5.96 -5.39
C LYS A 28 18.91 7.48 -5.29
N ASP A 29 17.69 7.97 -5.45
CA ASP A 29 17.39 9.40 -5.61
C ASP A 29 17.19 10.12 -4.28
N LEU A 30 16.91 9.39 -3.19
CA LEU A 30 16.57 9.98 -1.90
C LEU A 30 17.66 9.68 -0.86
N PRO A 31 18.45 10.69 -0.45
CA PRO A 31 19.44 10.52 0.61
C PRO A 31 18.74 10.25 1.95
N GLY A 32 19.27 9.31 2.72
CA GLY A 32 18.71 8.92 4.04
C GLY A 32 17.66 7.80 3.98
N ILE A 33 17.04 7.55 2.82
CA ILE A 33 16.03 6.49 2.67
C ILE A 33 16.68 5.17 2.24
N ARG A 34 16.92 4.30 3.22
CA ARG A 34 17.61 3.01 3.05
C ARG A 34 16.68 1.80 3.13
N TYR A 35 15.39 2.05 3.27
CA TYR A 35 14.38 1.05 3.52
C TYR A 35 13.19 1.24 2.61
N HIS A 36 12.55 0.13 2.23
CA HIS A 36 11.29 0.13 1.49
C HIS A 36 10.23 -0.57 2.33
N ILE A 37 8.98 -0.13 2.20
CA ILE A 37 7.83 -0.82 2.79
C ILE A 37 7.40 -1.97 1.88
N VAL A 38 7.12 -3.13 2.48
CA VAL A 38 6.54 -4.28 1.77
C VAL A 38 5.02 -4.07 1.67
N ARG A 39 4.49 -4.21 0.45
CA ARG A 39 3.06 -4.07 0.14
C ARG A 39 2.32 -5.40 0.24
N GLY A 40 1.06 -5.35 0.63
CA GLY A 40 0.16 -6.51 0.66
C GLY A 40 0.29 -7.37 1.92
N ILE A 41 0.89 -6.84 2.98
CA ILE A 41 1.06 -7.50 4.28
C ILE A 41 0.78 -6.48 5.40
N LEU A 42 0.10 -6.89 6.46
CA LEU A 42 -0.40 -6.01 7.52
C LEU A 42 -1.32 -4.91 6.97
N ASP A 43 -1.12 -3.65 7.37
CA ASP A 43 -1.98 -2.52 7.02
C ASP A 43 -1.62 -1.89 5.65
N THR A 44 -0.60 -2.43 4.95
CA THR A 44 -0.19 -1.92 3.63
C THR A 44 -1.02 -2.54 2.51
N ALA A 45 -1.98 -1.76 1.99
CA ALA A 45 -2.75 -2.17 0.81
C ALA A 45 -1.87 -2.29 -0.45
N GLY A 46 -2.20 -3.26 -1.29
CA GLY A 46 -1.59 -3.43 -2.61
C GLY A 46 -1.96 -2.28 -3.56
N VAL A 47 -1.20 -2.11 -4.64
CA VAL A 47 -1.47 -1.05 -5.64
C VAL A 47 -2.67 -1.45 -6.51
N GLU A 48 -3.64 -0.56 -6.64
CA GLU A 48 -4.85 -0.81 -7.43
C GLU A 48 -4.55 -0.94 -8.93
N GLY A 49 -5.34 -1.77 -9.63
CA GLY A 49 -5.27 -1.89 -11.10
C GLY A 49 -3.97 -2.46 -11.68
N ARG A 50 -2.97 -2.82 -10.86
CA ARG A 50 -1.66 -3.22 -11.38
C ARG A 50 -1.69 -4.62 -12.00
N LYS A 51 -1.48 -4.68 -13.32
CA LYS A 51 -1.49 -5.94 -14.10
C LYS A 51 -0.12 -6.63 -14.18
N GLN A 52 0.97 -5.87 -14.10
CA GLN A 52 2.36 -6.36 -14.20
C GLN A 52 3.13 -6.22 -12.88
N GLN A 53 4.14 -7.06 -12.64
CA GLN A 53 4.97 -7.08 -11.41
C GLN A 53 4.15 -7.14 -10.11
N ARG A 54 3.01 -7.84 -10.16
CA ARG A 54 2.00 -7.89 -9.10
C ARG A 54 2.53 -8.37 -7.74
N SER A 55 3.51 -9.27 -7.74
CA SER A 55 4.14 -9.81 -6.53
C SER A 55 4.88 -8.75 -5.71
N LYS A 56 5.50 -7.75 -6.36
CA LYS A 56 6.23 -6.68 -5.67
C LYS A 56 5.31 -5.66 -4.99
N TYR A 57 4.10 -5.50 -5.53
CA TYR A 57 3.13 -4.49 -5.11
C TYR A 57 1.91 -5.09 -4.40
N GLY A 58 1.97 -6.36 -3.99
CA GLY A 58 0.94 -7.00 -3.18
C GLY A 58 -0.39 -7.28 -3.88
N VAL A 59 -0.40 -7.45 -5.21
CA VAL A 59 -1.64 -7.65 -5.99
C VAL A 59 -1.83 -9.14 -6.33
N LYS A 60 -3.01 -9.71 -6.06
CA LYS A 60 -3.31 -11.09 -6.47
C LYS A 60 -3.79 -11.17 -7.94
N LYS A 61 -3.60 -12.34 -8.56
CA LYS A 61 -4.06 -12.62 -9.92
C LYS A 61 -5.59 -12.76 -9.90
N GLY A 62 -6.30 -11.86 -10.59
CA GLY A 62 -7.78 -11.84 -10.63
C GLY A 62 -8.41 -10.51 -10.22
N GLY A 63 -7.63 -9.60 -9.63
CA GLY A 63 -8.13 -8.29 -9.22
C GLY A 63 -8.76 -8.33 -7.83
N VAL A 64 -8.32 -7.40 -6.99
CA VAL A 64 -8.80 -7.11 -5.64
C VAL A 64 -8.51 -8.20 -4.60
N VAL A 65 -7.47 -7.97 -3.79
CA VAL A 65 -7.49 -8.48 -2.42
C VAL A 65 -7.27 -7.30 -1.48
N GLY A 66 -8.31 -7.05 -0.68
CA GLY A 66 -8.20 -6.21 0.50
C GLY A 66 -8.45 -4.73 0.28
N VAL A 67 -9.50 -4.34 -0.45
CA VAL A 67 -10.20 -3.11 -0.08
C VAL A 67 -10.90 -3.42 1.24
N LYS A 68 -10.25 -3.20 2.39
CA LYS A 68 -11.01 -2.90 3.60
C LYS A 68 -11.62 -1.53 3.32
N LYS A 69 -12.88 -1.53 2.88
CA LYS A 69 -13.70 -0.33 2.73
C LYS A 69 -13.53 0.49 4.02
N PRO A 70 -13.10 1.76 3.97
CA PRO A 70 -13.14 2.58 5.17
C PRO A 70 -14.59 2.63 5.64
N ALA A 71 -14.82 2.36 6.91
CA ALA A 71 -16.14 2.49 7.50
C ALA A 71 -16.61 3.95 7.31
N GLY A 72 -17.72 4.13 6.58
CA GLY A 72 -18.40 5.43 6.46
C GLY A 72 -18.13 6.19 5.16
N VAL A 73 -18.74 5.76 4.05
CA VAL A 73 -19.56 6.65 3.20
C VAL A 73 -20.68 5.79 2.64
N GLU A 74 -21.90 6.09 3.08
CA GLU A 74 -23.11 5.35 2.78
C GLU A 74 -23.52 5.51 1.33
N SER A 75 -24.03 4.41 0.78
CA SER A 75 -24.68 4.36 -0.52
C SER A 75 -26.08 4.96 -0.37
N SER A 76 -26.24 6.26 -0.61
CA SER A 76 -27.57 6.81 -0.89
C SER A 76 -27.93 6.50 -2.34
N GLU A 77 -28.50 5.31 -2.47
CA GLU A 77 -29.48 4.92 -3.47
C GLU A 77 -30.41 6.09 -3.81
N VAL A 78 -30.39 6.56 -5.06
CA VAL A 78 -31.57 7.14 -5.69
C VAL A 78 -31.65 6.56 -7.10
N LYS A 79 -32.47 5.54 -7.20
CA LYS A 79 -33.08 5.06 -8.42
C LYS A 79 -34.47 5.68 -8.47
N GLU A 80 -34.60 6.78 -9.21
CA GLU A 80 -35.74 7.15 -10.04
C GLU A 80 -35.31 8.26 -11.00
#